data_AF-A0A354X3G5-F1
#
_entry.id   AF-A0A354X3G5-F1
#
_cell.length_a   1.000
_cell.length_b   1.000
_cell.length_c   1.000
_cell.angle_alpha   90.00
_cell.angle_beta   90.00
_cell.angle_gamma   90.00
#
_symmetry.space_group_name_H-M   'P 1'
#
loop_
_entity.id
_entity.type
_entity.pdbx_description
1 polymer ?
#
loop_
_entity_poly.entity_id
_entity_poly.type
_entity_poly.pdbx_seq_one_letter_code
_entity_poly.pdbx_strand_id
1 'polypeptide(L)'
;VNSMLDYSDEKGHLPIWALWGHETYTMIANHSVPMIADAYLKGFEGFDAERAYAAIKKSITQSMHPKSDWEMYDHYGYYPYDLVKTESVSRTMECGIDDYSAALMAEKLGKTEDRDFFMKRADYYKNVFDPETGAMRPKDSKGNWLTPFDPYQLAHADSNVGGHYTEGNALQYTWHVMQDIPGLIEWMGGKEKAGQYLDSLFYTTQQTTGTLSDVTGLIGQYAHGNEPSHHVA
;
A
#
# COMPACT_ATOMS: atom_id res chain seq x y z
N VAL A 1 20.43 -1.48 -4.99
CA VAL A 1 20.03 -2.82 -5.50
C VAL A 1 20.91 -3.92 -4.94
N ASN A 2 22.20 -4.05 -5.31
CA ASN A 2 23.03 -5.18 -4.85
C ASN A 2 23.00 -5.41 -3.33
N SER A 3 23.12 -4.37 -2.49
CA SER A 3 23.02 -4.54 -1.04
C SER A 3 21.67 -5.10 -0.55
N MET A 4 20.56 -4.78 -1.23
CA MET A 4 19.24 -5.36 -0.93
C MET A 4 19.17 -6.84 -1.36
N LEU A 5 19.82 -7.18 -2.48
CA LEU A 5 19.90 -8.57 -2.94
C LEU A 5 20.79 -9.41 -2.02
N ASP A 6 21.92 -8.87 -1.57
CA ASP A 6 22.81 -9.54 -0.63
C ASP A 6 22.09 -9.79 0.71
N TYR A 7 21.30 -8.81 1.16
CA TYR A 7 20.41 -8.99 2.32
C TYR A 7 19.38 -10.12 2.07
N SER A 8 18.73 -10.14 0.90
CA SER A 8 17.74 -11.17 0.55
C SER A 8 18.33 -12.57 0.44
N ASP A 9 19.58 -12.70 0.00
CA ASP A 9 20.25 -14.00 -0.06
C ASP A 9 20.49 -14.58 1.34
N GLU A 10 20.80 -13.72 2.32
CA GLU A 10 21.07 -14.11 3.71
C GLU A 10 19.81 -14.27 4.56
N LYS A 11 18.80 -13.42 4.35
CA LYS A 11 17.58 -13.35 5.18
C LYS A 11 16.35 -13.99 4.54
N GLY A 12 16.41 -14.19 3.24
CA GLY A 12 15.36 -14.83 2.47
C GLY A 12 14.34 -13.86 1.87
N HIS A 13 14.25 -12.61 2.30
CA HIS A 13 13.39 -11.55 1.73
C HIS A 13 14.18 -10.26 1.53
N LEU A 14 13.70 -9.37 0.67
CA LEU A 14 14.19 -8.00 0.54
C LEU A 14 13.93 -7.20 1.83
N PRO A 15 14.78 -6.21 2.15
CA PRO A 15 14.62 -5.43 3.38
C PRO A 15 13.35 -4.58 3.34
N ILE A 16 12.76 -4.36 4.52
CA ILE A 16 11.60 -3.46 4.71
C ILE A 16 12.12 -2.11 5.19
N TRP A 17 12.78 -2.11 6.35
CA TRP A 17 13.61 -1.04 6.89
C TRP A 17 14.92 -1.64 7.43
N ALA A 18 15.95 -1.62 6.58
CA ALA A 18 17.26 -2.04 7.04
C ALA A 18 17.96 -0.92 7.83
N LEU A 19 18.32 -1.18 9.09
CA LEU A 19 19.21 -0.35 9.88
C LEU A 19 20.44 -1.17 10.27
N TRP A 20 21.63 -0.70 9.88
CA TRP A 20 22.91 -1.32 10.26
C TRP A 20 23.03 -2.82 9.89
N GLY A 21 22.45 -3.21 8.76
CA GLY A 21 22.44 -4.62 8.29
C GLY A 21 21.41 -5.52 8.98
N HIS A 22 20.59 -4.96 9.85
CA HIS A 22 19.47 -5.64 10.51
C HIS A 22 18.15 -5.04 10.07
N GLU A 23 17.07 -5.77 10.34
CA GLU A 23 15.71 -5.32 10.04
C GLU A 23 15.06 -4.71 11.27
N THR A 24 14.28 -3.65 11.06
CA THR A 24 13.38 -3.09 12.10
C THR A 24 11.91 -3.38 11.79
N TYR A 25 11.60 -3.82 10.57
CA TYR A 25 10.25 -4.08 10.03
C TYR A 25 9.36 -2.83 9.98
N THR A 26 9.99 -1.68 9.80
CA THR A 26 9.37 -0.35 9.70
C THR A 26 9.16 -0.01 8.20
N MET A 27 8.03 0.46 7.70
CA MET A 27 6.70 0.50 8.27
C MET A 27 5.90 -0.73 7.85
N ILE A 28 5.32 -0.73 6.65
CA ILE A 28 4.46 -1.78 6.11
C ILE A 28 4.86 -2.09 4.67
N ALA A 29 4.24 -3.12 4.08
CA ALA A 29 4.48 -3.58 2.70
C ALA A 29 5.96 -3.88 2.39
N ASN A 30 6.36 -3.92 1.11
CA ASN A 30 7.69 -4.36 0.63
C ASN A 30 8.30 -3.37 -0.36
N HIS A 31 8.50 -2.13 0.07
CA HIS A 31 8.91 -1.03 -0.82
C HIS A 31 10.33 -1.09 -1.40
N SER A 32 11.13 -2.10 -1.04
CA SER A 32 12.31 -2.46 -1.84
C SER A 32 11.93 -2.88 -3.28
N VAL A 33 10.73 -3.42 -3.49
CA VAL A 33 10.23 -3.87 -4.80
C VAL A 33 10.15 -2.73 -5.82
N PRO A 34 9.39 -1.64 -5.60
CA PRO A 34 9.33 -0.52 -6.54
C PRO A 34 10.70 0.11 -6.79
N MET A 35 11.57 0.19 -5.78
CA MET A 35 12.93 0.73 -5.97
C MET A 35 13.77 -0.10 -6.95
N ILE A 36 13.73 -1.43 -6.82
CA ILE A 36 14.49 -2.36 -7.68
C ILE A 36 13.87 -2.41 -9.08
N ALA A 37 12.55 -2.53 -9.16
CA ALA A 37 11.83 -2.56 -10.43
C ALA A 37 12.05 -1.26 -11.22
N ASP A 38 11.94 -0.10 -10.57
CA ASP A 38 12.17 1.21 -11.20
C ASP A 38 13.60 1.34 -11.74
N ALA A 39 14.61 0.92 -10.98
CA ALA A 39 16.00 0.89 -11.44
C ALA A 39 16.15 0.04 -12.71
N TYR A 40 15.56 -1.15 -12.74
CA TYR A 40 15.60 -2.04 -13.91
C TYR A 40 14.83 -1.47 -15.12
N LEU A 41 13.64 -0.91 -14.88
CA LEU A 41 12.79 -0.35 -15.93
C LEU A 41 13.46 0.87 -16.59
N LYS A 42 14.14 1.72 -15.80
CA LYS A 42 14.94 2.86 -16.26
C LYS A 42 16.26 2.48 -16.94
N GLY A 43 16.63 1.20 -16.95
CA GLY A 43 17.82 0.71 -17.64
C GLY A 43 19.11 0.89 -16.85
N PHE A 44 19.05 1.02 -15.51
CA PHE A 44 20.26 0.94 -14.70
C PHE A 44 20.84 -0.48 -14.79
N GLU A 45 22.14 -0.54 -15.05
CA GLU A 45 22.92 -1.77 -15.10
C GLU A 45 23.68 -1.99 -13.77
N GLY A 46 24.41 -3.11 -13.66
CA GLY A 46 25.28 -3.40 -12.51
C GLY A 46 24.65 -4.28 -11.43
N PHE A 47 23.50 -4.89 -11.69
CA PHE A 47 22.92 -5.97 -10.90
C PHE A 47 22.29 -7.02 -11.83
N ASP A 48 22.20 -8.26 -11.35
CA ASP A 48 21.55 -9.35 -12.08
C ASP A 48 20.03 -9.18 -12.01
N ALA A 49 19.39 -8.94 -13.17
CA ALA A 49 17.96 -8.69 -13.26
C ALA A 49 17.11 -9.92 -12.91
N GLU A 50 17.59 -11.13 -13.24
CA GLU A 50 16.88 -12.38 -12.92
C GLU A 50 16.99 -12.68 -11.41
N ARG A 51 18.16 -12.47 -10.80
CA ARG A 51 18.35 -12.53 -9.34
C ARG A 51 17.46 -11.51 -8.64
N ALA A 52 17.43 -10.27 -9.14
CA ALA A 52 16.61 -9.21 -8.58
C ALA A 52 15.11 -9.54 -8.64
N TYR A 53 14.64 -10.04 -9.78
CA TYR A 53 13.25 -10.45 -9.92
C TYR A 53 12.89 -11.63 -9.02
N ALA A 54 13.77 -12.63 -8.91
CA ALA A 54 13.57 -13.76 -8.01
C ALA A 54 13.43 -13.30 -6.54
N ALA A 55 14.28 -12.35 -6.10
CA ALA A 55 14.19 -11.75 -4.77
C ALA A 55 12.87 -10.98 -4.56
N ILE A 56 12.44 -10.18 -5.55
CA ILE A 56 11.13 -9.50 -5.54
C ILE A 56 10.02 -10.52 -5.35
N LYS A 57 9.89 -11.48 -6.28
CA LYS A 57 8.81 -12.47 -6.29
C LYS A 57 8.75 -13.20 -4.95
N LYS A 58 9.89 -13.66 -4.46
CA LYS A 58 9.99 -14.38 -3.19
C LYS A 58 9.51 -13.53 -2.00
N SER A 59 9.89 -12.25 -1.95
CA SER A 59 9.54 -11.34 -0.85
C SER A 59 8.04 -11.08 -0.72
N ILE A 60 7.32 -11.04 -1.85
CA ILE A 60 5.87 -10.72 -1.90
C ILE A 60 4.97 -11.93 -2.17
N THR A 61 5.53 -13.15 -2.12
CA THR A 61 4.76 -14.42 -2.27
C THR A 61 5.11 -15.48 -1.23
N GLN A 62 6.18 -15.30 -0.44
CA GLN A 62 6.54 -16.21 0.65
C GLN A 62 6.52 -15.47 1.99
N SER A 63 5.70 -15.97 2.91
CA SER A 63 5.40 -15.32 4.18
C SER A 63 6.55 -15.49 5.19
N MET A 64 7.64 -14.75 4.98
CA MET A 64 8.92 -14.94 5.68
C MET A 64 9.24 -13.84 6.72
N HIS A 65 8.41 -12.80 6.84
CA HIS A 65 8.62 -11.72 7.79
C HIS A 65 7.29 -11.24 8.43
N PRO A 66 7.32 -10.43 9.50
CA PRO A 66 6.10 -9.83 10.04
C PRO A 66 5.33 -9.02 8.99
N LYS A 67 4.00 -9.03 9.09
CA LYS A 67 3.09 -8.32 8.17
C LYS A 67 3.12 -8.82 6.72
N SER A 68 3.62 -10.03 6.46
CA SER A 68 3.76 -10.62 5.13
C SER A 68 2.79 -11.79 4.88
N ASP A 69 1.54 -11.73 5.36
CA ASP A 69 0.57 -12.84 5.29
C ASP A 69 0.01 -13.04 3.87
N TRP A 70 0.85 -13.43 2.91
CA TRP A 70 0.53 -13.45 1.47
C TRP A 70 -0.54 -14.46 1.11
N GLU A 71 -0.59 -15.62 1.77
CA GLU A 71 -1.63 -16.61 1.52
C GLU A 71 -3.02 -16.05 1.88
N MET A 72 -3.10 -15.22 2.93
CA MET A 72 -4.34 -14.53 3.29
C MET A 72 -4.67 -13.44 2.27
N TYR A 73 -3.68 -12.62 1.91
CA TYR A 73 -3.85 -11.56 0.92
C TYR A 73 -4.34 -12.09 -0.43
N ASP A 74 -3.73 -13.18 -0.92
CA ASP A 74 -4.10 -13.84 -2.17
C ASP A 74 -5.49 -14.52 -2.09
N HIS A 75 -5.85 -15.06 -0.93
CA HIS A 75 -7.15 -15.72 -0.73
C HIS A 75 -8.32 -14.72 -0.75
N TYR A 76 -8.21 -13.62 -0.01
CA TYR A 76 -9.30 -12.64 0.13
C TYR A 76 -9.25 -11.53 -0.91
N GLY A 77 -8.09 -11.26 -1.49
CA GLY A 77 -7.87 -10.09 -2.34
C GLY A 77 -7.74 -8.78 -1.55
N TYR A 78 -7.51 -8.85 -0.24
CA TYR A 78 -7.27 -7.74 0.70
C TYR A 78 -6.92 -8.34 2.05
N TYR A 79 -6.50 -7.51 3.02
CA TYR A 79 -6.36 -7.94 4.42
C TYR A 79 -7.66 -7.71 5.20
N PRO A 80 -8.37 -8.76 5.66
CA PRO A 80 -9.61 -8.58 6.39
C PRO A 80 -9.36 -8.11 7.83
N TYR A 81 -10.11 -7.11 8.30
CA TYR A 81 -9.80 -6.46 9.58
C TYR A 81 -10.06 -7.33 10.82
N ASP A 82 -10.93 -8.33 10.70
CA ASP A 82 -11.22 -9.27 11.77
C ASP A 82 -10.10 -10.30 11.97
N LEU A 83 -9.25 -10.50 10.96
CA LEU A 83 -8.06 -11.35 11.00
C LEU A 83 -6.77 -10.54 11.17
N VAL A 84 -6.69 -9.37 10.53
CA VAL A 84 -5.57 -8.42 10.59
C VAL A 84 -6.01 -7.19 11.39
N LYS A 85 -5.61 -7.16 12.67
CA LYS A 85 -6.10 -6.16 13.63
C LYS A 85 -5.57 -4.74 13.44
N THR A 86 -4.47 -4.59 12.71
CA THR A 86 -3.81 -3.31 12.48
C THR A 86 -3.47 -3.13 11.01
N GLU A 87 -3.64 -1.91 10.51
CA GLU A 87 -3.13 -1.46 9.20
C GLU A 87 -3.69 -2.24 8.01
N SER A 88 -4.88 -2.84 8.17
CA SER A 88 -5.44 -3.75 7.17
C SER A 88 -5.72 -3.06 5.82
N VAL A 89 -6.21 -1.80 5.84
CA VAL A 89 -6.45 -1.03 4.62
C VAL A 89 -5.14 -0.51 4.06
N SER A 90 -4.31 0.19 4.86
CA SER A 90 -3.02 0.71 4.37
C SER A 90 -2.12 -0.38 3.77
N ARG A 91 -1.99 -1.54 4.43
CA ARG A 91 -1.28 -2.70 3.87
C ARG A 91 -1.88 -3.16 2.53
N THR A 92 -3.20 -3.21 2.40
CA THR A 92 -3.85 -3.61 1.14
C THR A 92 -3.53 -2.63 0.01
N MET A 93 -3.55 -1.32 0.32
CA MET A 93 -3.28 -0.25 -0.64
C MET A 93 -1.82 -0.23 -1.08
N GLU A 94 -0.89 -0.30 -0.13
CA GLU A 94 0.55 -0.22 -0.39
C GLU A 94 1.10 -1.49 -1.08
N CYS A 95 0.52 -2.67 -0.83
CA CYS A 95 0.84 -3.86 -1.61
C CYS A 95 0.52 -3.67 -3.11
N GLY A 96 -0.46 -2.83 -3.46
CA GLY A 96 -0.87 -2.62 -4.85
C GLY A 96 0.23 -2.01 -5.72
N ILE A 97 1.00 -1.05 -5.20
CA ILE A 97 2.12 -0.45 -5.94
C ILE A 97 3.34 -1.38 -6.01
N ASP A 98 3.58 -2.18 -4.96
CA ASP A 98 4.62 -3.21 -4.96
C ASP A 98 4.33 -4.28 -6.02
N ASP A 99 3.09 -4.79 -6.04
CA ASP A 99 2.64 -5.78 -7.02
C ASP A 99 2.67 -5.21 -8.44
N TYR A 100 2.22 -3.97 -8.63
CA TYR A 100 2.30 -3.32 -9.94
C TYR A 100 3.73 -3.22 -10.46
N SER A 101 4.66 -2.83 -9.58
CA SER A 101 6.08 -2.72 -9.90
C SER A 101 6.70 -4.08 -10.25
N ALA A 102 6.34 -5.13 -9.50
CA ALA A 102 6.76 -6.50 -9.80
C ALA A 102 6.25 -6.96 -11.18
N ALA A 103 5.00 -6.64 -11.54
CA ALA A 103 4.42 -7.00 -12.81
C ALA A 103 5.10 -6.32 -14.01
N LEU A 104 5.43 -5.03 -13.90
CA LEU A 104 6.14 -4.30 -14.95
C LEU A 104 7.54 -4.88 -15.18
N MET A 105 8.25 -5.23 -14.10
CA MET A 105 9.55 -5.89 -14.22
C MET A 105 9.41 -7.28 -14.85
N ALA A 106 8.38 -8.05 -14.46
CA ALA A 106 8.06 -9.35 -15.05
C ALA A 106 7.79 -9.25 -16.57
N GLU A 107 7.03 -8.23 -16.99
CA GLU A 107 6.74 -7.96 -18.40
C GLU A 107 8.02 -7.76 -19.22
N LYS A 108 8.90 -6.87 -18.76
CA LYS A 108 10.16 -6.56 -19.45
C LYS A 108 11.13 -7.75 -19.49
N LEU A 109 11.02 -8.68 -18.52
CA LEU A 109 11.74 -9.97 -18.50
C LEU A 109 11.05 -11.09 -19.30
N GLY A 110 9.88 -10.84 -19.90
CA GLY A 110 9.13 -11.84 -20.67
C GLY A 110 8.39 -12.89 -19.81
N LYS A 111 8.19 -12.63 -18.52
CA LYS A 111 7.54 -13.53 -17.55
C LYS A 111 6.03 -13.30 -17.50
N THR A 112 5.34 -13.70 -18.56
CA THR A 112 3.91 -13.39 -18.78
C THR A 112 2.99 -13.87 -17.66
N GLU A 113 3.17 -15.11 -17.16
CA GLU A 113 2.34 -15.65 -16.07
C GLU A 113 2.47 -14.84 -14.78
N ASP A 114 3.70 -14.45 -14.44
CA ASP A 114 3.93 -13.64 -13.25
C ASP A 114 3.41 -12.21 -13.42
N ARG A 115 3.54 -11.64 -14.63
CA ARG A 115 2.94 -10.33 -14.96
C ARG A 115 1.44 -10.36 -14.74
N ASP A 116 0.75 -11.37 -15.26
CA ASP A 116 -0.71 -11.50 -15.12
C ASP A 116 -1.12 -11.69 -13.65
N PHE A 117 -0.36 -12.51 -12.90
CA PHE A 117 -0.57 -12.72 -11.47
C PHE A 117 -0.47 -11.42 -10.66
N PHE A 118 0.63 -10.68 -10.83
CA PHE A 118 0.85 -9.45 -10.09
C PHE A 118 -0.04 -8.29 -10.54
N MET A 119 -0.45 -8.24 -11.82
CA MET A 119 -1.48 -7.29 -12.27
C MET A 119 -2.84 -7.52 -11.63
N LYS A 120 -3.23 -8.78 -11.46
CA LYS A 120 -4.45 -9.10 -10.72
C LYS A 120 -4.37 -8.62 -9.26
N ARG A 121 -3.21 -8.79 -8.60
CA ARG A 121 -3.03 -8.34 -7.21
C ARG A 121 -2.96 -6.82 -7.08
N ALA A 122 -2.34 -6.13 -8.03
CA ALA A 122 -2.30 -4.66 -8.06
C ALA A 122 -3.71 -4.01 -8.06
N ASP A 123 -4.71 -4.75 -8.54
CA ASP A 123 -6.13 -4.38 -8.58
C ASP A 123 -6.89 -4.62 -7.26
N TYR A 124 -6.26 -5.21 -6.24
CA TYR A 124 -6.90 -5.56 -4.97
C TYR A 124 -7.39 -4.35 -4.16
N TYR A 125 -6.93 -3.13 -4.46
CA TYR A 125 -7.49 -1.90 -3.89
C TYR A 125 -9.01 -1.79 -4.11
N LYS A 126 -9.52 -2.31 -5.24
CA LYS A 126 -10.94 -2.32 -5.60
C LYS A 126 -11.78 -3.09 -4.57
N ASN A 127 -11.18 -4.06 -3.88
CA ASN A 127 -11.87 -4.86 -2.87
C ASN A 127 -12.13 -4.10 -1.57
N VAL A 128 -11.44 -3.00 -1.31
CA VAL A 128 -11.63 -2.18 -0.11
C VAL A 128 -12.23 -0.81 -0.42
N PHE A 129 -12.55 -0.50 -1.67
CA PHE A 129 -13.28 0.71 -2.02
C PHE A 129 -14.79 0.56 -1.73
N ASP A 130 -15.30 1.37 -0.80
CA ASP A 130 -16.73 1.43 -0.49
C ASP A 130 -17.40 2.58 -1.26
N PRO A 131 -18.20 2.30 -2.31
CA PRO A 131 -18.84 3.35 -3.11
C PRO A 131 -19.91 4.14 -2.35
N GLU A 132 -20.41 3.65 -1.20
CA GLU A 132 -21.35 4.40 -0.35
C GLU A 132 -20.64 5.56 0.36
N THR A 133 -19.42 5.33 0.85
CA THR A 133 -18.62 6.34 1.55
C THR A 133 -17.64 7.08 0.64
N GLY A 134 -17.33 6.53 -0.53
CA GLY A 134 -16.33 7.06 -1.46
C GLY A 134 -14.88 6.86 -0.97
N ALA A 135 -14.67 6.04 0.06
CA ALA A 135 -13.40 5.86 0.74
C ALA A 135 -12.95 4.40 0.70
N MET A 136 -11.65 4.18 0.88
CA MET A 136 -11.12 2.85 1.17
C MET A 136 -11.52 2.48 2.59
N ARG A 137 -12.46 1.55 2.77
CA ARG A 137 -13.06 1.19 4.05
C ARG A 137 -12.64 -0.22 4.48
N PRO A 138 -12.43 -0.47 5.78
CA PRO A 138 -12.07 -1.81 6.26
C PRO A 138 -13.21 -2.79 6.02
N LYS A 139 -12.87 -4.00 5.53
CA LYS A 139 -13.81 -5.08 5.24
C LYS A 139 -13.41 -6.34 6.01
N ASP A 140 -14.38 -7.08 6.55
CA ASP A 140 -14.12 -8.33 7.30
C ASP A 140 -13.93 -9.53 6.35
N SER A 141 -13.59 -10.69 6.89
CA SER A 141 -13.35 -11.94 6.15
C SER A 141 -14.61 -12.50 5.49
N LYS A 142 -15.80 -11.96 5.83
CA LYS A 142 -17.09 -12.32 5.26
C LYS A 142 -17.56 -11.30 4.21
N GLY A 143 -16.77 -10.25 3.94
CA GLY A 143 -17.09 -9.20 2.98
C GLY A 143 -17.95 -8.06 3.53
N ASN A 144 -18.19 -7.99 4.84
CA ASN A 144 -18.94 -6.88 5.44
C ASN A 144 -18.02 -5.70 5.75
N TRP A 145 -18.51 -4.49 5.49
CA TRP A 145 -17.82 -3.26 5.87
C TRP A 145 -17.84 -3.03 7.37
N LEU A 146 -16.75 -2.49 7.92
CA LEU A 146 -16.68 -2.05 9.32
C LEU A 146 -17.75 -1.00 9.60
N THR A 147 -18.58 -1.21 10.63
CA THR A 147 -19.60 -0.25 11.08
C THR A 147 -19.62 -0.15 12.62
N PRO A 148 -19.72 1.06 13.22
CA PRO A 148 -19.71 2.37 12.56
C PRO A 148 -18.36 2.71 11.92
N PHE A 149 -18.35 3.67 10.99
CA PHE A 149 -17.14 4.10 10.26
C PHE A 149 -16.98 5.62 10.32
N ASP A 150 -15.82 6.08 10.78
CA ASP A 150 -15.41 7.48 10.76
C ASP A 150 -14.20 7.65 9.82
N PRO A 151 -14.36 8.27 8.64
CA PRO A 151 -13.24 8.46 7.70
C PRO A 151 -12.20 9.47 8.20
N TYR A 152 -12.50 10.26 9.24
CA TYR A 152 -11.59 11.24 9.84
C TYR A 152 -10.75 10.67 10.99
N GLN A 153 -10.99 9.41 11.38
CA GLN A 153 -10.28 8.76 12.47
C GLN A 153 -8.84 8.47 12.10
N LEU A 154 -7.92 9.13 12.80
CA LEU A 154 -6.50 8.79 12.74
C LEU A 154 -6.26 7.45 13.40
N ALA A 155 -5.48 6.62 12.73
CA ALA A 155 -5.05 5.32 13.21
C ALA A 155 -3.53 5.20 13.14
N HIS A 156 -2.96 4.48 14.10
CA HIS A 156 -1.56 4.10 14.15
C HIS A 156 -1.47 2.75 14.84
N ALA A 157 -0.63 1.83 14.33
CA ALA A 157 -0.50 0.48 14.89
C ALA A 157 -0.14 0.49 16.39
N ASP A 158 0.78 1.37 16.79
CA ASP A 158 1.19 1.60 18.19
C ASP A 158 0.26 2.53 19.01
N SER A 159 -0.82 3.07 18.42
CA SER A 159 -1.82 3.75 19.24
C SER A 159 -2.62 2.71 20.03
N ASN A 160 -3.00 3.01 21.28
CA ASN A 160 -3.88 2.17 22.10
C ASN A 160 -5.28 1.91 21.47
N VAL A 161 -5.52 2.43 20.26
CA VAL A 161 -6.74 2.31 19.48
C VAL A 161 -6.61 1.21 18.40
N GLY A 162 -5.39 0.81 18.01
CA GLY A 162 -5.19 0.08 16.76
C GLY A 162 -5.73 0.89 15.57
N GLY A 163 -6.17 0.21 14.51
CA GLY A 163 -6.88 0.83 13.40
C GLY A 163 -6.40 0.32 12.04
N HIS A 164 -6.98 0.83 10.98
CA HIS A 164 -6.88 0.22 9.64
C HIS A 164 -5.97 0.97 8.67
N TYR A 165 -5.50 2.15 9.07
CA TYR A 165 -4.62 3.03 8.31
C TYR A 165 -3.32 3.24 9.09
N THR A 166 -2.19 3.34 8.38
CA THR A 166 -0.88 3.57 8.97
C THR A 166 -0.63 5.07 9.05
N GLU A 167 -0.65 5.61 10.27
CA GLU A 167 -0.35 7.01 10.57
C GLU A 167 -1.20 8.04 9.80
N GLY A 168 -2.46 7.71 9.59
CA GLY A 168 -3.37 8.52 8.79
C GLY A 168 -4.81 8.09 8.95
N ASN A 169 -5.67 8.59 8.06
CA ASN A 169 -7.09 8.26 8.02
C ASN A 169 -7.54 7.81 6.62
N ALA A 170 -8.83 7.51 6.48
CA ALA A 170 -9.41 7.02 5.24
C ALA A 170 -9.29 8.03 4.10
N LEU A 171 -9.49 9.33 4.39
CA LEU A 171 -9.47 10.39 3.39
C LEU A 171 -8.09 10.49 2.73
N GLN A 172 -7.03 10.36 3.51
CA GLN A 172 -5.64 10.38 3.03
C GLN A 172 -5.30 9.12 2.23
N TYR A 173 -5.59 7.93 2.77
CA TYR A 173 -5.24 6.65 2.12
C TYR A 173 -6.07 6.33 0.88
N THR A 174 -7.25 6.93 0.71
CA THR A 174 -8.10 6.64 -0.46
C THR A 174 -7.40 6.96 -1.78
N TRP A 175 -6.46 7.90 -1.77
CA TRP A 175 -5.70 8.31 -2.95
C TRP A 175 -4.50 7.40 -3.25
N HIS A 176 -4.17 6.44 -2.38
CA HIS A 176 -2.97 5.60 -2.48
C HIS A 176 -3.10 4.48 -3.54
N VAL A 177 -3.50 4.84 -4.76
CA VAL A 177 -3.66 3.96 -5.94
C VAL A 177 -2.80 4.49 -7.08
N MET A 178 -1.51 4.75 -6.80
CA MET A 178 -0.57 5.34 -7.76
C MET A 178 -0.37 4.48 -9.02
N GLN A 179 -0.63 3.17 -8.91
CA GLN A 179 -0.59 2.23 -10.02
C GLN A 179 -1.76 2.40 -11.01
N ASP A 180 -2.90 2.97 -10.58
CA ASP A 180 -4.13 3.02 -11.37
C ASP A 180 -5.06 4.19 -10.97
N ILE A 181 -4.54 5.42 -11.06
CA ILE A 181 -5.33 6.63 -10.84
C ILE A 181 -6.56 6.72 -11.77
N PRO A 182 -6.48 6.39 -13.07
CA PRO A 182 -7.67 6.37 -13.93
C PRO A 182 -8.76 5.40 -13.44
N GLY A 183 -8.39 4.19 -13.02
CA GLY A 183 -9.32 3.23 -12.45
C GLY A 183 -9.93 3.70 -11.13
N LEU A 184 -9.14 4.31 -10.24
CA LEU A 184 -9.67 4.93 -9.02
C LEU A 184 -10.74 5.99 -9.35
N ILE A 185 -10.49 6.87 -10.32
CA ILE A 185 -11.44 7.91 -10.76
C ILE A 185 -12.73 7.28 -11.29
N GLU A 186 -12.65 6.17 -12.04
CA GLU A 186 -13.82 5.43 -12.51
C GLU A 186 -14.64 4.88 -11.33
N TRP A 187 -13.98 4.27 -10.34
CA TRP A 187 -14.62 3.72 -9.14
C TRP A 187 -15.25 4.79 -8.25
N MET A 188 -14.66 5.99 -8.19
CA MET A 188 -15.26 7.18 -7.55
C MET A 188 -16.51 7.70 -8.29
N GLY A 189 -16.81 7.16 -9.47
CA GLY A 189 -17.96 7.53 -10.28
C GLY A 189 -17.71 8.69 -11.24
N GLY A 190 -16.46 8.81 -11.72
CA GLY A 190 -16.04 9.75 -12.76
C GLY A 190 -15.28 10.97 -12.23
N LYS A 191 -14.76 11.76 -13.17
CA LYS A 191 -13.88 12.90 -12.90
C LYS A 191 -14.53 13.95 -11.99
N GLU A 192 -15.81 14.21 -12.18
CA GLU A 192 -16.54 15.21 -11.41
C GLU A 192 -16.65 14.81 -9.93
N LYS A 193 -16.98 13.55 -9.65
CA LYS A 193 -17.06 13.04 -8.27
C LYS A 193 -15.68 12.93 -7.62
N ALA A 194 -14.68 12.45 -8.37
CA ALA A 194 -13.31 12.41 -7.89
C ALA A 194 -12.79 13.82 -7.56
N GLY A 195 -13.06 14.80 -8.41
CA GLY A 195 -12.71 16.21 -8.16
C GLY A 195 -13.39 16.77 -6.91
N GLN A 196 -14.68 16.48 -6.70
CA GLN A 196 -15.39 16.88 -5.47
C GLN A 196 -14.80 16.23 -4.22
N TYR A 197 -14.40 14.95 -4.29
CA TYR A 197 -13.76 14.26 -3.18
C TYR A 197 -12.37 14.85 -2.89
N LEU A 198 -11.60 15.21 -3.92
CA LEU A 198 -10.31 15.90 -3.80
C LEU A 198 -10.46 17.29 -3.17
N ASP A 199 -11.42 18.08 -3.66
CA ASP A 199 -11.77 19.37 -3.07
C ASP A 199 -12.13 19.22 -1.59
N SER A 200 -12.90 18.17 -1.24
CA SER A 200 -13.27 17.91 0.16
C SER A 200 -12.06 17.66 1.05
N LEU A 201 -11.02 16.96 0.55
CA LEU A 201 -9.79 16.72 1.29
C LEU A 201 -9.10 18.05 1.65
N PHE A 202 -8.98 18.98 0.70
CA PHE A 202 -8.25 20.24 0.91
C PHE A 202 -9.07 21.34 1.60
N TYR A 203 -10.39 21.36 1.42
CA TYR A 203 -11.25 22.45 1.92
C TYR A 203 -12.07 22.11 3.16
N THR A 204 -12.17 20.85 3.56
CA THR A 204 -12.94 20.50 4.78
C THR A 204 -12.36 21.19 6.01
N THR A 205 -13.26 21.73 6.85
CA THR A 205 -12.90 22.30 8.15
C THR A 205 -13.02 21.29 9.29
N GLN A 206 -13.54 20.09 9.00
CA GLN A 206 -13.66 19.03 9.98
C GLN A 206 -12.27 18.55 10.39
N GLN A 207 -12.04 18.51 11.70
CA GLN A 207 -10.78 18.05 12.28
C GLN A 207 -10.73 16.53 12.28
N THR A 208 -9.51 15.98 12.27
CA THR A 208 -9.30 14.56 12.54
C THR A 208 -9.81 14.20 13.94
N THR A 209 -10.30 12.97 14.09
CA THR A 209 -10.52 12.40 15.43
C THR A 209 -9.25 11.67 15.87
N GLY A 210 -8.72 12.03 17.04
CA GLY A 210 -7.40 11.58 17.52
C GLY A 210 -6.26 12.53 17.13
N THR A 211 -5.05 12.23 17.59
CA THR A 211 -3.83 13.02 17.34
C THR A 211 -2.63 12.09 17.16
N LEU A 212 -1.85 12.34 16.12
CA LEU A 212 -0.57 11.69 15.85
C LEU A 212 0.50 12.77 15.63
N SER A 213 1.74 12.50 16.00
CA SER A 213 2.83 13.50 15.97
C SER A 213 3.35 13.81 14.57
N ASP A 214 3.18 12.88 13.65
CA ASP A 214 3.62 12.92 12.24
C ASP A 214 2.57 13.56 11.32
N VAL A 215 1.28 13.44 11.65
CA VAL A 215 0.17 14.08 10.91
C VAL A 215 0.12 15.59 11.18
N THR A 216 0.97 16.32 10.46
CA THR A 216 1.13 17.78 10.58
C THR A 216 1.13 18.46 9.20
N GLY A 217 1.23 19.79 9.17
CA GLY A 217 1.20 20.55 7.91
C GLY A 217 -0.15 20.45 7.18
N LEU A 218 -1.24 20.58 7.94
CA LEU A 218 -2.61 20.35 7.44
C LEU A 218 -3.09 21.47 6.50
N ILE A 219 -3.63 21.07 5.34
CA ILE A 219 -4.48 21.89 4.47
C ILE A 219 -5.80 21.12 4.34
N GLY A 220 -6.78 21.47 5.17
CA GLY A 220 -7.93 20.59 5.39
C GLY A 220 -7.47 19.29 6.05
N GLN A 221 -7.66 18.17 5.35
CA GLN A 221 -7.24 16.82 5.74
C GLN A 221 -5.98 16.34 5.01
N TYR A 222 -5.51 17.05 3.97
CA TYR A 222 -4.19 16.82 3.41
C TYR A 222 -3.12 17.10 4.47
N ALA A 223 -2.23 16.15 4.73
CA ALA A 223 -1.19 16.28 5.75
C ALA A 223 0.20 16.18 5.11
N HIS A 224 0.90 17.31 4.97
CA HIS A 224 2.24 17.30 4.35
C HIS A 224 3.32 16.68 5.24
N GLY A 225 3.11 16.66 6.55
CA GLY A 225 4.08 16.15 7.52
C GLY A 225 4.29 14.64 7.47
N ASN A 226 3.46 13.90 6.74
CA ASN A 226 3.56 12.44 6.61
C ASN A 226 3.38 11.99 5.14
N GLU A 227 4.04 10.91 4.75
CA GLU A 227 4.19 10.41 3.37
C GLU A 227 2.89 10.03 2.64
N PRO A 228 1.83 9.49 3.27
CA PRO A 228 0.64 9.02 2.54
C PRO A 228 -0.06 10.09 1.69
N SER A 229 0.15 11.38 1.97
CA SER A 229 -0.44 12.49 1.22
C SER A 229 0.47 13.05 0.13
N HIS A 230 1.76 12.68 0.07
CA HIS A 230 2.76 13.41 -0.74
C HIS A 230 2.47 13.43 -2.25
N HIS A 231 1.75 12.44 -2.78
CA HIS A 231 1.41 12.32 -4.19
C HIS A 231 0.06 12.93 -4.57
N VAL A 232 -0.69 13.49 -3.62
CA VAL A 232 -2.11 13.85 -3.81
C VAL A 232 -2.31 15.20 -4.54
N ALA A 233 -1.33 16.09 -4.51
CA ALA A 233 -1.43 17.47 -5.02
C ALA A 233 -1.22 17.60 -6.54
#